data_AF-A0A6J7P8H0-F1
#
_entry.id   AF-A0A6J7P8H0-F1
#
_cell.length_a   1.000
_cell.length_b   1.000
_cell.length_c   1.000
_cell.angle_alpha   90.00
_cell.angle_beta   90.00
_cell.angle_gamma   90.00
#
_symmetry.space_group_name_H-M   'P 1'
#
loop_
_entity.id
_entity.type
_entity.pdbx_description
1 polymer ?
#
loop_
_entity_poly.entity_id
_entity_poly.type
_entity_poly.pdbx_seq_one_letter_code
_entity_poly.pdbx_strand_id
1 'polypeptide(L)'
;MTRPLMSKHGSNARGGSDRGATAVEYALIVAGVAMVLVGGLQALGGAIGSVFDNQASALSAQEISPTPTPTPTPTPTPTPTPTPTPTPTQTTGSIAKKGSSTINVLSGVTGAVLTDAMITSEPSGSSSITWNANGSITYTAPNKSGTTVIRFSYVLNGLTRTATLTLTIA
;
A
#
# COMPACT_ATOMS: atom_id res chain seq x y z
N MET A 1 -28.52 128.44 50.21
CA MET A 1 -27.54 127.85 51.15
C MET A 1 -27.56 126.34 50.94
N THR A 2 -26.37 125.72 50.92
CA THR A 2 -26.10 124.27 50.91
C THR A 2 -25.93 123.58 49.54
N ARG A 3 -24.81 122.86 49.48
CA ARG A 3 -24.02 122.27 48.38
C ARG A 3 -24.46 120.79 48.12
N PRO A 4 -23.64 119.89 47.54
CA PRO A 4 -23.44 119.60 46.10
C PRO A 4 -23.57 118.09 45.76
N LEU A 5 -23.68 117.69 44.49
CA LEU A 5 -23.35 116.32 44.00
C LEU A 5 -23.15 116.45 42.47
N MET A 6 -22.28 115.76 41.75
CA MET A 6 -21.14 114.88 41.96
C MET A 6 -20.56 114.77 40.54
N SER A 7 -19.25 114.97 40.37
CA SER A 7 -18.56 114.83 39.08
C SER A 7 -18.74 113.43 38.50
N LYS A 8 -19.14 113.33 37.23
CA LYS A 8 -18.93 112.10 36.44
C LYS A 8 -18.30 112.44 35.09
N HIS A 9 -16.99 112.59 35.14
CA HIS A 9 -16.11 112.27 34.02
C HIS A 9 -16.25 110.79 33.67
N GLY A 10 -16.27 110.46 32.38
CA GLY A 10 -16.31 109.06 31.94
C GLY A 10 -16.76 108.88 30.50
N SER A 11 -16.01 109.45 29.58
CA SER A 11 -15.97 109.06 28.16
C SER A 11 -15.73 107.56 28.00
N ASN A 12 -16.60 106.87 27.26
CA ASN A 12 -16.22 106.16 26.05
C ASN A 12 -17.43 105.43 25.47
N ALA A 13 -17.94 105.98 24.38
CA ALA A 13 -18.55 105.18 23.33
C ALA A 13 -17.47 104.21 22.80
N ARG A 14 -17.36 103.02 23.40
CA ARG A 14 -16.77 101.89 22.70
C ARG A 14 -17.91 101.24 21.95
N GLY A 15 -18.17 101.77 20.75
CA GLY A 15 -18.66 100.94 19.66
C GLY A 15 -17.65 99.81 19.52
N GLY A 16 -17.97 98.68 20.15
CA GLY A 16 -17.27 97.43 19.93
C GLY A 16 -17.29 97.24 18.44
N SER A 17 -16.12 97.31 17.84
CA SER A 17 -15.95 97.03 16.44
C SER A 17 -16.25 95.54 16.29
N ASP A 18 -17.52 95.20 16.07
CA ASP A 18 -17.92 93.95 15.45
C ASP A 18 -17.39 93.99 14.02
N ARG A 19 -16.06 93.92 13.90
CA ARG A 19 -15.37 93.59 12.69
C ARG A 19 -15.75 92.13 12.47
N GLY A 20 -16.86 91.92 11.78
CA GLY A 20 -17.08 90.67 11.08
C GLY A 20 -15.77 90.40 10.34
N ALA A 21 -15.08 89.34 10.74
CA ALA A 21 -13.90 88.84 10.06
C ALA A 21 -14.19 88.91 8.55
N THR A 22 -13.38 89.68 7.82
CA THR A 22 -13.64 89.96 6.40
C THR A 22 -13.94 88.65 5.68
N ALA A 23 -14.88 88.59 4.72
CA ALA A 23 -15.26 87.35 4.04
C ALA A 23 -14.06 86.50 3.55
N VAL A 24 -12.92 87.16 3.30
CA VAL A 24 -11.60 86.58 3.02
C VAL A 24 -11.11 85.63 4.13
N GLU A 25 -11.24 85.99 5.40
CA GLU A 25 -10.78 85.19 6.53
C GLU A 25 -11.58 83.89 6.67
N TYR A 26 -12.90 83.97 6.53
CA TYR A 26 -13.75 82.77 6.46
C TYR A 26 -13.45 81.92 5.22
N ALA A 27 -13.22 82.56 4.06
CA ALA A 27 -12.85 81.84 2.84
C ALA A 27 -11.51 81.09 3.00
N LEU A 28 -10.53 81.69 3.68
CA LEU A 28 -9.25 81.05 3.97
C LEU A 28 -9.36 79.92 4.99
N ILE A 29 -10.21 80.07 6.03
CA ILE A 29 -10.49 78.99 6.98
C ILE A 29 -11.15 77.81 6.28
N VAL A 30 -12.18 78.06 5.45
CA VAL A 30 -12.86 77.01 4.69
C VAL A 30 -11.92 76.34 3.70
N ALA A 31 -11.10 77.10 3.00
CA ALA A 31 -10.09 76.54 2.09
C ALA A 31 -9.04 75.70 2.83
N GLY A 32 -8.58 76.16 4.00
CA GLY A 32 -7.65 75.42 4.86
C GLY A 32 -8.26 74.11 5.39
N VAL A 33 -9.49 74.16 5.89
CA VAL A 33 -10.23 72.97 6.35
C VAL A 33 -10.46 72.01 5.19
N ALA A 34 -10.85 72.50 4.01
CA ALA A 34 -11.04 71.67 2.82
C ALA A 34 -9.73 70.97 2.42
N MET A 35 -8.59 71.67 2.44
CA MET A 35 -7.28 71.07 2.16
C MET A 35 -6.89 69.99 3.16
N VAL A 36 -7.15 70.20 4.46
CA VAL A 36 -6.90 69.19 5.50
C VAL A 36 -7.79 67.96 5.30
N LEU A 37 -9.07 68.16 4.99
CA LEU A 37 -10.00 67.05 4.75
C LEU A 37 -9.62 66.27 3.50
N VAL A 38 -9.31 66.94 2.39
CA VAL A 38 -8.87 66.30 1.15
C VAL A 38 -7.55 65.55 1.37
N GLY A 39 -6.56 66.19 1.99
CA GLY A 39 -5.28 65.55 2.30
C GLY A 39 -5.44 64.32 3.22
N GLY A 40 -6.28 64.45 4.26
CA GLY A 40 -6.61 63.35 5.17
C GLY A 40 -7.31 62.19 4.46
N LEU A 41 -8.26 62.47 3.57
CA LEU A 41 -8.99 61.44 2.84
C LEU A 41 -8.10 60.71 1.82
N GLN A 42 -7.22 61.44 1.14
CA GLN A 42 -6.25 60.84 0.20
C GLN A 42 -5.22 59.97 0.95
N ALA A 43 -4.72 60.42 2.09
CA ALA A 43 -3.80 59.65 2.93
C ALA A 43 -4.47 58.39 3.50
N LEU A 44 -5.70 58.52 3.99
CA LEU A 44 -6.48 57.40 4.51
C LEU A 44 -6.80 56.38 3.42
N GLY A 45 -7.25 56.84 2.25
CA GLY A 45 -7.54 55.98 1.10
C GLY A 45 -6.31 55.20 0.62
N GLY A 46 -5.15 55.87 0.53
CA GLY A 46 -3.88 55.23 0.19
C GLY A 46 -3.45 54.18 1.21
N ALA A 47 -3.58 54.48 2.50
CA ALA A 47 -3.26 53.54 3.58
C ALA A 47 -4.15 52.29 3.55
N ILE A 48 -5.46 52.46 3.32
CA ILE A 48 -6.42 51.36 3.18
C ILE A 48 -6.09 50.51 1.95
N GLY A 49 -5.78 51.14 0.81
CA GLY A 49 -5.36 50.44 -0.41
C GLY A 49 -4.15 49.54 -0.17
N SER A 50 -3.12 50.07 0.49
CA SER A 50 -1.92 49.30 0.84
C SER A 50 -2.22 48.08 1.72
N VAL A 51 -3.15 48.19 2.67
CA VAL A 51 -3.56 47.05 3.51
C VAL A 51 -4.21 45.96 2.66
N PHE A 52 -5.08 46.32 1.71
CA PHE A 52 -5.70 45.35 0.80
C PHE A 52 -4.68 44.69 -0.13
N ASP A 53 -3.75 45.47 -0.69
CA ASP A 53 -2.69 44.94 -1.58
C ASP A 53 -1.77 43.96 -0.85
N ASN A 54 -1.42 44.25 0.41
CA ASN A 54 -0.61 43.36 1.23
C ASN A 54 -1.34 42.04 1.54
N GLN A 55 -2.64 42.10 1.85
CA GLN A 55 -3.43 40.88 2.08
C GLN A 55 -3.62 40.08 0.80
N ALA A 56 -3.92 40.73 -0.33
CA ALA A 56 -4.05 40.07 -1.62
C ALA A 56 -2.75 39.37 -2.03
N SER A 57 -1.60 40.03 -1.82
CA SER A 57 -0.28 39.46 -2.11
C SER A 57 0.03 38.26 -1.20
N ALA A 58 -0.30 38.35 0.10
CA ALA A 58 -0.10 37.25 1.05
C ALA A 58 -0.95 36.02 0.69
N LEU A 59 -2.19 36.22 0.25
CA LEU A 59 -3.07 35.14 -0.18
C LEU A 59 -2.62 34.53 -1.52
N SER A 60 -2.13 35.35 -2.44
CA SER A 60 -1.60 34.85 -3.72
C SER A 60 -0.30 34.06 -3.56
N ALA A 61 0.49 34.33 -2.54
CA ALA A 61 1.73 33.61 -2.24
C ALA A 61 1.48 32.26 -1.55
N GLN A 62 0.23 31.96 -1.15
CA GLN A 62 -0.13 30.66 -0.59
C GLN A 62 -0.30 29.64 -1.72
N GLU A 63 0.82 29.24 -2.31
CA GLU A 63 0.91 28.13 -3.24
C GLU A 63 0.53 26.84 -2.50
N ILE A 64 -0.62 26.27 -2.87
CA ILE A 64 -1.04 24.94 -2.44
C ILE A 64 -0.06 23.92 -3.03
N SER A 65 0.91 23.49 -2.21
CA SER A 65 1.81 22.40 -2.57
C SER A 65 0.97 21.19 -2.98
N PRO A 66 1.19 20.59 -4.16
CA PRO A 66 0.44 19.42 -4.57
C PRO A 66 0.66 18.29 -3.56
N THR A 67 -0.44 17.68 -3.12
CA THR A 67 -0.38 16.46 -2.31
C THR A 67 0.39 15.40 -3.10
N PRO A 68 1.41 14.75 -2.53
CA PRO A 68 2.12 13.69 -3.22
C PRO A 68 1.12 12.61 -3.63
N THR A 69 1.14 12.23 -4.91
CA THR A 69 0.32 11.13 -5.40
C THR A 69 0.76 9.85 -4.71
N PRO A 70 -0.16 9.04 -4.15
CA PRO A 70 0.22 7.77 -3.55
C PRO A 70 0.88 6.88 -4.62
N THR A 71 2.08 6.40 -4.32
CA THR A 71 2.78 5.43 -5.17
C THR A 71 1.92 4.16 -5.26
N PRO A 72 1.69 3.59 -6.45
CA PRO A 72 0.97 2.33 -6.57
C PRO A 72 1.71 1.23 -5.80
N THR A 73 1.00 0.55 -4.90
CA THR A 73 1.53 -0.61 -4.19
C THR A 73 1.81 -1.72 -5.22
N PRO A 74 2.99 -2.37 -5.19
CA PRO A 74 3.26 -3.49 -6.08
C PRO A 74 2.21 -4.58 -5.85
N THR A 75 1.60 -5.05 -6.94
CA THR A 75 0.67 -6.18 -6.91
C THR A 75 1.45 -7.43 -6.48
N PRO A 76 0.95 -8.24 -5.54
CA PRO A 76 1.61 -9.49 -5.19
C PRO A 76 1.73 -10.38 -6.42
N THR A 77 2.95 -10.83 -6.71
CA THR A 77 3.23 -11.79 -7.77
C THR A 77 2.44 -13.07 -7.48
N PRO A 78 1.72 -13.66 -8.45
CA PRO A 78 1.02 -14.91 -8.23
C PRO A 78 2.00 -15.98 -7.77
N THR A 79 1.73 -16.58 -6.61
CA THR A 79 2.46 -17.73 -6.11
C THR A 79 2.36 -18.85 -7.16
N PRO A 80 3.48 -19.48 -7.57
CA PRO A 80 3.42 -20.60 -8.49
C PRO A 80 2.49 -21.68 -7.92
N THR A 81 1.53 -22.11 -8.74
CA THR A 81 0.62 -23.20 -8.37
C THR A 81 1.48 -24.45 -8.11
N PRO A 82 1.30 -25.17 -6.98
CA PRO A 82 2.05 -26.38 -6.74
C PRO A 82 1.77 -27.37 -7.87
N THR A 83 2.83 -27.89 -8.48
CA THR A 83 2.74 -28.96 -9.48
C THR A 83 1.98 -30.13 -8.84
N PRO A 84 0.95 -30.69 -9.50
CA PRO A 84 0.18 -31.78 -8.93
C PRO A 84 1.09 -32.93 -8.54
N THR A 85 0.99 -33.37 -7.29
CA THR A 85 1.69 -34.57 -6.81
C THR A 85 1.24 -35.75 -7.68
N PRO A 86 2.17 -36.48 -8.33
CA PRO A 86 1.81 -37.58 -9.21
C PRO A 86 1.07 -38.66 -8.41
N THR A 87 -0.06 -39.12 -8.96
CA THR A 87 -0.85 -40.21 -8.37
C THR A 87 -0.02 -41.50 -8.35
N PRO A 88 0.06 -42.22 -7.22
CA PRO A 88 0.77 -43.49 -7.15
C PRO A 88 0.12 -44.51 -8.08
N THR A 89 0.91 -45.07 -9.00
CA THR A 89 0.47 -46.18 -9.86
C THR A 89 0.38 -47.45 -9.02
N GLN A 90 -0.72 -48.18 -9.13
CA GLN A 90 -0.88 -49.49 -8.49
C GLN A 90 -0.83 -50.58 -9.55
N THR A 91 0.10 -51.52 -9.40
CA THR A 91 0.19 -52.74 -10.22
C THR A 91 -0.18 -53.93 -9.35
N THR A 92 -0.88 -54.92 -9.91
CA THR A 92 -1.24 -56.15 -9.19
C THR A 92 -0.71 -57.38 -9.92
N GLY A 93 -0.40 -58.44 -9.16
CA GLY A 93 0.04 -59.72 -9.71
C GLY A 93 -0.22 -60.88 -8.75
N SER A 94 -0.06 -62.11 -9.24
CA SER A 94 -0.23 -63.32 -8.44
C SER A 94 0.96 -64.26 -8.63
N ILE A 95 1.42 -64.87 -7.55
CA ILE A 95 2.56 -65.81 -7.57
C ILE A 95 2.29 -66.98 -6.61
N ALA A 96 2.97 -68.11 -6.83
CA ALA A 96 2.87 -69.26 -5.92
C ALA A 96 3.80 -69.11 -4.70
N LYS A 97 3.46 -69.75 -3.58
CA LYS A 97 4.40 -69.98 -2.45
C LYS A 97 5.76 -70.49 -2.93
N LYS A 98 6.84 -69.95 -2.36
CA LYS A 98 8.24 -70.28 -2.75
C LYS A 98 8.55 -70.04 -4.24
N GLY A 99 7.61 -69.46 -5.00
CA GLY A 99 7.79 -69.09 -6.39
C GLY A 99 8.69 -67.87 -6.49
N SER A 100 9.41 -67.78 -7.61
CA SER A 100 10.18 -66.60 -7.98
C SER A 100 9.64 -66.05 -9.29
N SER A 101 9.48 -64.73 -9.38
CA SER A 101 8.96 -64.08 -10.58
C SER A 101 9.70 -62.78 -10.84
N THR A 102 10.11 -62.58 -12.10
CA THR A 102 10.70 -61.34 -12.58
C THR A 102 9.59 -60.45 -13.14
N ILE A 103 9.48 -59.25 -12.59
CA ILE A 103 8.37 -58.32 -12.84
C ILE A 103 8.95 -57.02 -13.37
N ASN A 104 8.51 -56.62 -14.55
CA ASN A 104 8.76 -55.27 -15.05
C ASN A 104 7.75 -54.30 -14.42
N VAL A 105 8.12 -53.73 -13.27
CA VAL A 105 7.28 -52.77 -12.52
C VAL A 105 7.05 -51.45 -13.26
N LEU A 106 7.79 -51.18 -14.34
CA LEU A 106 7.61 -50.02 -15.22
C LEU A 106 6.94 -50.38 -16.54
N SER A 107 6.32 -51.55 -16.64
CA SER A 107 5.61 -51.94 -17.86
C SER A 107 4.58 -50.88 -18.26
N GLY A 108 4.74 -50.30 -19.47
CA GLY A 108 3.88 -49.24 -19.98
C GLY A 108 4.29 -47.81 -19.61
N VAL A 109 5.38 -47.62 -18.85
CA VAL A 109 5.91 -46.30 -18.49
C VAL A 109 7.18 -46.00 -19.30
N THR A 110 7.00 -45.50 -20.53
CA THR A 110 8.12 -45.14 -21.41
C THR A 110 8.96 -44.00 -20.83
N GLY A 111 10.29 -44.18 -20.79
CA GLY A 111 11.23 -43.17 -20.29
C GLY A 111 11.34 -43.11 -18.77
N ALA A 112 10.70 -44.01 -18.04
CA ALA A 112 10.92 -44.14 -16.59
C ALA A 112 12.17 -44.97 -16.29
N VAL A 113 12.87 -44.57 -15.22
CA VAL A 113 14.03 -45.29 -14.70
C VAL A 113 13.74 -45.65 -13.24
N LEU A 114 13.81 -46.96 -12.91
CA LEU A 114 13.70 -47.38 -11.51
C LEU A 114 14.92 -46.91 -10.73
N THR A 115 14.67 -46.38 -9.53
CA THR A 115 15.72 -45.90 -8.63
C THR A 115 15.73 -46.62 -7.30
N ASP A 116 14.57 -47.07 -6.81
CA ASP A 116 14.46 -47.78 -5.54
C ASP A 116 13.22 -48.70 -5.49
N ALA A 117 13.22 -49.73 -4.65
CA ALA A 117 12.21 -50.76 -4.51
C ALA A 117 12.41 -51.50 -3.19
N MET A 118 11.38 -51.52 -2.36
CA MET A 118 11.40 -52.13 -1.04
C MET A 118 10.10 -52.86 -0.74
N ILE A 119 10.21 -53.98 -0.03
CA ILE A 119 9.07 -54.70 0.52
C ILE A 119 8.58 -53.94 1.75
N THR A 120 7.27 -53.69 1.83
CA THR A 120 6.68 -52.82 2.86
C THR A 120 5.59 -53.48 3.69
N SER A 121 5.02 -54.56 3.18
CA SER A 121 4.26 -55.54 3.96
C SER A 121 4.35 -56.90 3.28
N GLU A 122 4.34 -57.97 4.07
CA GLU A 122 4.49 -59.33 3.57
C GLU A 122 3.96 -60.35 4.59
N PRO A 123 3.44 -61.52 4.17
CA PRO A 123 3.20 -62.64 5.08
C PRO A 123 4.50 -63.12 5.74
N SER A 124 4.37 -63.71 6.94
CA SER A 124 5.50 -64.28 7.68
C SER A 124 6.34 -65.24 6.81
N GLY A 125 7.66 -65.19 6.91
CA GLY A 125 8.56 -66.08 6.19
C GLY A 125 9.74 -65.33 5.59
N SER A 126 10.67 -66.06 4.98
CA SER A 126 11.79 -65.45 4.27
C SER A 126 11.40 -65.19 2.83
N SER A 127 11.59 -63.96 2.40
CA SER A 127 11.42 -63.50 1.03
C SER A 127 12.69 -62.78 0.56
N SER A 128 12.75 -62.48 -0.72
CA SER A 128 13.80 -61.60 -1.24
C SER A 128 13.31 -60.80 -2.43
N ILE A 129 13.89 -59.62 -2.57
CA ILE A 129 13.79 -58.80 -3.78
C ILE A 129 15.20 -58.61 -4.34
N THR A 130 15.35 -58.82 -5.64
CA THR A 130 16.60 -58.67 -6.37
C THR A 130 16.41 -57.70 -7.53
N TRP A 131 17.38 -56.82 -7.71
CA TRP A 131 17.43 -55.88 -8.82
C TRP A 131 18.10 -56.50 -10.02
N ASN A 132 17.46 -56.40 -11.18
CA ASN A 132 18.04 -56.85 -12.44
C ASN A 132 18.59 -55.67 -13.23
N ALA A 133 19.70 -55.90 -13.94
CA ALA A 133 20.36 -54.86 -14.75
C ALA A 133 19.46 -54.31 -15.89
N ASN A 134 18.43 -55.06 -16.29
CA ASN A 134 17.42 -54.64 -17.26
C ASN A 134 16.34 -53.71 -16.69
N GLY A 135 16.43 -53.32 -15.41
CA GLY A 135 15.45 -52.45 -14.75
C GLY A 135 14.16 -53.17 -14.30
N SER A 136 14.13 -54.50 -14.26
CA SER A 136 13.07 -55.27 -13.62
C SER A 136 13.45 -55.69 -12.19
N ILE A 137 12.47 -56.08 -11.39
CA ILE A 137 12.71 -56.68 -10.07
C ILE A 137 12.39 -58.18 -10.12
N THR A 138 13.18 -59.00 -9.44
CA THR A 138 12.83 -60.40 -9.17
C THR A 138 12.41 -60.51 -7.72
N TYR A 139 11.20 -61.00 -7.50
CA TYR A 139 10.67 -61.24 -6.16
C TYR A 139 10.50 -62.73 -5.93
N THR A 140 11.01 -63.20 -4.79
CA THR A 140 10.89 -64.60 -4.35
C THR A 140 9.98 -64.66 -3.13
N ALA A 141 8.85 -65.36 -3.28
CA ALA A 141 7.80 -65.44 -2.29
C ALA A 141 8.21 -66.31 -1.08
N PRO A 142 7.74 -65.99 0.13
CA PRO A 142 7.83 -66.90 1.26
C PRO A 142 6.97 -68.15 1.05
N ASN A 143 7.19 -69.16 1.89
CA ASN A 143 6.33 -70.36 1.94
C ASN A 143 5.07 -70.13 2.79
N LYS A 144 4.37 -69.02 2.55
CA LYS A 144 3.10 -68.65 3.20
C LYS A 144 2.22 -67.91 2.20
N SER A 145 0.91 -68.23 2.22
CA SER A 145 -0.08 -67.43 1.49
C SER A 145 -0.21 -66.07 2.15
N GLY A 146 -0.58 -65.07 1.37
CA GLY A 146 -0.86 -63.74 1.86
C GLY A 146 -0.63 -62.70 0.79
N THR A 147 -0.61 -61.45 1.21
CA THR A 147 -0.41 -60.30 0.33
C THR A 147 0.93 -59.64 0.63
N THR A 148 1.72 -59.43 -0.41
CA THR A 148 2.96 -58.67 -0.35
C THR A 148 2.77 -57.33 -1.03
N VAL A 149 3.25 -56.25 -0.41
CA VAL A 149 3.22 -54.90 -0.97
C VAL A 149 4.65 -54.41 -1.15
N ILE A 150 5.04 -54.17 -2.40
CA ILE A 150 6.35 -53.62 -2.77
C ILE A 150 6.13 -52.17 -3.18
N ARG A 151 6.82 -51.23 -2.53
CA ARG A 151 6.87 -49.82 -2.97
C ARG A 151 8.14 -49.62 -3.79
N PHE A 152 8.01 -48.95 -4.93
CA PHE A 152 9.14 -48.63 -5.79
C PHE A 152 9.12 -47.15 -6.21
N SER A 153 10.31 -46.58 -6.35
CA SER A 153 10.56 -45.23 -6.82
C SER A 153 11.13 -45.26 -8.22
N TYR A 154 10.71 -44.30 -9.04
CA TYR A 154 11.21 -44.12 -10.39
C TYR A 154 11.27 -42.66 -10.77
N VAL A 155 12.17 -42.30 -11.67
CA VAL A 155 12.26 -40.95 -12.24
C VAL A 155 11.61 -40.97 -13.62
N LEU A 156 10.69 -40.04 -13.84
CA LEU A 156 10.06 -39.79 -15.14
C LEU A 156 10.04 -38.28 -15.39
N ASN A 157 10.57 -37.84 -16.53
CA ASN A 157 10.68 -36.42 -16.90
C ASN A 157 11.36 -35.55 -15.82
N GLY A 158 12.38 -36.09 -15.14
CA GLY A 158 13.10 -35.40 -14.07
C GLY A 158 12.38 -35.35 -12.72
N LEU A 159 11.19 -35.94 -12.60
CA LEU A 159 10.42 -35.99 -11.35
C LEU A 159 10.48 -37.39 -10.73
N THR A 160 10.82 -37.47 -9.44
CA THR A 160 10.72 -38.71 -8.67
C THR A 160 9.25 -39.03 -8.39
N ARG A 161 8.87 -40.28 -8.67
CA ARG A 161 7.53 -40.83 -8.48
C ARG A 161 7.63 -42.09 -7.65
N THR A 162 6.58 -42.36 -6.87
CA THR A 162 6.44 -43.60 -6.10
C THR A 162 5.22 -44.38 -6.58
N ALA A 163 5.35 -45.68 -6.66
CA ALA A 163 4.27 -46.60 -7.03
C ALA A 163 4.32 -47.87 -6.18
N THR A 164 3.23 -48.63 -6.23
CA THR A 164 3.05 -49.81 -5.39
C THR A 164 2.69 -51.01 -6.26
N LEU A 165 3.34 -52.13 -6.02
CA LEU A 165 2.99 -53.43 -6.57
C LEU A 165 2.43 -54.31 -5.45
N THR A 166 1.20 -54.79 -5.63
CA THR A 166 0.54 -55.72 -4.71
C THR A 166 0.54 -57.11 -5.33
N LEU A 167 1.17 -58.07 -4.64
CA LEU A 167 1.26 -59.45 -5.06
C LEU A 167 0.45 -60.34 -4.12
N THR A 168 -0.43 -61.17 -4.71
CA THR A 168 -1.16 -62.20 -3.98
C THR A 168 -0.42 -63.52 -4.09
N ILE A 169 -0.05 -64.10 -2.95
CA ILE A 169 0.62 -65.39 -2.86
C ILE A 169 -0.41 -66.48 -2.56
N ALA A 170 -0.56 -67.42 -3.50
CA ALA A 170 -1.44 -68.58 -3.37
C ALA A 170 -0.81 -69.69 -2.52
#